data_AF-A0A935FM99-F1
#
_entry.id   AF-A0A935FM99-F1
#
_cell.length_a   1.000
_cell.length_b   1.000
_cell.length_c   1.000
_cell.angle_alpha   90.00
_cell.angle_beta   90.00
_cell.angle_gamma   90.00
#
_symmetry.space_group_name_H-M   'P 1'
#
loop_
_entity.id
_entity.type
_entity.pdbx_description
1 polymer ?
#
loop_
_entity_poly.entity_id
_entity_poly.type
_entity_poly.pdbx_seq_one_letter_code
_entity_poly.pdbx_strand_id
1 'polypeptide(L)'
;MSGFPTNAKDLDLMIDQLIYIANDEQLSKVESARTSEEKQKKFIEFWKSKDPSPNTSKNELMIDYYKRIQMANERYSHYIDGWKTDMGMVFIIFGEPNTIERYPFQENTKPYEVWYYYSANKEFIFIDETGFGDYRLTTPIWDVDRHRIRN
;
A
#
# COMPACT_ATOMS: atom_id res chain seq x y z
N MET A 1 -6.14 13.16 14.79
CA MET A 1 -5.74 13.65 13.45
C MET A 1 -6.87 13.36 12.49
N SER A 2 -7.23 14.31 11.62
CA SER A 2 -8.43 14.27 10.77
C SER A 2 -8.31 13.38 9.53
N GLY A 3 -7.15 12.76 9.27
CA GLY A 3 -6.93 11.91 8.09
C GLY A 3 -6.91 12.67 6.75
N PHE A 4 -7.00 14.01 6.78
CA PHE A 4 -6.97 14.86 5.59
C PHE A 4 -5.61 15.53 5.40
N PRO A 5 -5.17 15.75 4.14
CA PRO A 5 -3.91 16.42 3.84
C PRO A 5 -3.90 17.86 4.37
N THR A 6 -2.75 18.30 4.90
CA THR A 6 -2.61 19.63 5.49
C THR A 6 -2.00 20.66 4.55
N ASN A 7 -1.35 20.21 3.48
CA ASN A 7 -0.75 21.05 2.45
C ASN A 7 -0.76 20.33 1.08
N ALA A 8 -0.32 21.03 0.02
CA ALA A 8 -0.34 20.49 -1.34
C ALA A 8 0.63 19.31 -1.57
N LYS A 9 1.82 19.31 -0.94
CA LYS A 9 2.76 18.19 -1.05
C LYS A 9 2.21 16.94 -0.37
N ASP A 10 1.57 17.10 0.79
CA ASP A 10 0.88 16.00 1.46
C ASP A 10 -0.24 15.44 0.58
N LEU A 11 -1.01 16.31 -0.08
CA LEU A 11 -2.09 15.89 -0.97
C LEU A 11 -1.57 15.11 -2.18
N ASP A 12 -0.50 15.57 -2.83
CA ASP A 12 0.11 14.87 -3.96
C ASP A 12 0.60 13.48 -3.53
N LEU A 13 1.32 13.38 -2.42
CA LEU A 13 1.76 12.10 -1.87
C LEU A 13 0.58 11.17 -1.55
N MET A 14 -0.48 11.71 -0.96
CA MET A 14 -1.68 10.93 -0.63
C MET A 14 -2.42 10.46 -1.89
N ILE A 15 -2.37 11.21 -2.98
CA ILE A 15 -2.91 10.82 -4.30
C ILE A 15 -2.07 9.70 -4.91
N ASP A 16 -0.74 9.82 -4.91
CA ASP A 16 0.17 8.77 -5.42
C ASP A 16 -0.07 7.45 -4.70
N GLN A 17 -0.31 7.54 -3.39
CA GLN A 17 -0.60 6.39 -2.54
C GLN A 17 -1.95 5.75 -2.83
N LEU A 18 -2.85 6.32 -3.65
CA LEU A 18 -4.13 5.67 -3.99
C LEU A 18 -3.96 4.43 -4.88
N ILE A 19 -2.76 4.20 -5.43
CA ILE A 19 -2.44 3.10 -6.34
C ILE A 19 -2.86 1.70 -5.83
N TYR A 20 -2.91 1.48 -4.51
CA TYR A 20 -3.29 0.17 -3.94
C TYR A 20 -4.79 -0.01 -3.68
N ILE A 21 -5.61 1.03 -3.87
CA ILE A 21 -7.06 0.98 -3.60
C ILE A 21 -7.93 1.51 -4.75
N ALA A 22 -7.37 2.38 -5.59
CA ALA A 22 -8.01 2.85 -6.82
C ALA A 22 -7.85 1.82 -7.95
N ASN A 23 -8.83 1.79 -8.86
CA ASN A 23 -8.61 1.21 -10.19
C ASN A 23 -8.03 2.27 -11.13
N ASP A 24 -7.57 1.84 -12.31
CA ASP A 24 -6.88 2.69 -13.29
C ASP A 24 -7.71 3.93 -13.69
N GLU A 25 -9.03 3.76 -13.87
CA GLU A 25 -9.95 4.86 -14.20
C GLU A 25 -10.06 5.86 -13.03
N GLN A 26 -10.22 5.36 -11.80
CA GLN A 26 -10.30 6.18 -10.60
C GLN A 26 -9.01 6.95 -10.35
N LEU A 27 -7.86 6.29 -10.51
CA LEU A 27 -6.55 6.90 -10.33
C LEU A 27 -6.32 7.99 -11.37
N SER A 28 -6.51 7.67 -12.66
CA SER A 28 -6.38 8.63 -13.76
C SER A 28 -7.32 9.84 -13.60
N LYS A 29 -8.55 9.60 -13.11
CA LYS A 29 -9.49 10.69 -12.82
C LYS A 29 -8.90 11.67 -11.81
N VAL A 30 -8.35 11.19 -10.69
CA VAL A 30 -7.76 12.05 -9.65
C VAL A 30 -6.49 12.74 -10.17
N GLU A 31 -5.60 12.00 -10.84
CA GLU A 31 -4.32 12.49 -11.37
C GLU A 31 -4.48 13.54 -12.49
N SER A 32 -5.56 13.46 -13.27
CA SER A 32 -5.83 14.43 -14.35
C SER A 32 -6.09 15.87 -13.86
N ALA A 33 -6.24 16.09 -12.55
CA ALA A 33 -6.46 17.40 -11.98
C ALA A 33 -5.23 18.32 -12.13
N ARG A 34 -5.47 19.56 -12.56
CA ARG A 34 -4.39 20.52 -12.89
C ARG A 34 -4.10 21.51 -11.78
N THR A 35 -5.06 21.80 -10.92
CA THR A 35 -4.89 22.74 -9.79
C THR A 35 -5.01 22.01 -8.46
N SER A 36 -4.45 22.61 -7.41
CA SER A 36 -4.52 22.06 -6.05
C SER A 36 -5.96 21.91 -5.56
N GLU A 37 -6.84 22.86 -5.91
CA GLU A 37 -8.26 22.82 -5.56
C GLU A 37 -8.99 21.67 -6.27
N GLU A 38 -8.68 21.45 -7.55
CA GLU A 38 -9.25 20.35 -8.32
C GLU A 38 -8.77 18.99 -7.78
N LYS A 39 -7.48 18.87 -7.47
CA LYS A 39 -6.90 17.68 -6.82
C LYS A 39 -7.61 17.38 -5.51
N GLN A 40 -7.76 18.38 -4.65
CA GLN A 40 -8.42 18.23 -3.35
C GLN A 40 -9.87 17.79 -3.52
N LYS A 41 -10.61 18.41 -4.46
CA LYS A 41 -11.99 18.04 -4.76
C LYS A 41 -12.11 16.59 -5.22
N LYS A 42 -11.30 16.17 -6.21
CA LYS A 42 -11.35 14.81 -6.75
C LYS A 42 -10.90 13.77 -5.72
N PHE A 43 -9.91 14.09 -4.89
CA PHE A 43 -9.48 13.26 -3.77
C PHE A 43 -10.61 13.03 -2.75
N ILE A 44 -11.31 14.11 -2.36
CA ILE A 44 -12.48 14.01 -1.46
C ILE A 44 -13.60 13.21 -2.11
N GLU A 45 -13.90 13.42 -3.40
CA GLU A 45 -14.91 12.66 -4.14
C GLU A 45 -14.58 11.17 -4.23
N PHE A 46 -13.31 10.83 -4.48
CA PHE A 46 -12.83 9.45 -4.48
C PHE A 46 -13.12 8.77 -3.14
N TRP A 47 -12.69 9.37 -2.03
CA TRP A 47 -12.93 8.77 -0.72
C TRP A 47 -14.41 8.73 -0.35
N LYS A 48 -15.19 9.78 -0.65
CA LYS A 48 -16.65 9.75 -0.46
C LYS A 48 -17.31 8.58 -1.19
N SER A 49 -16.87 8.25 -2.41
CA SER A 49 -17.41 7.11 -3.16
C SER A 49 -17.06 5.74 -2.57
N LYS A 50 -16.04 5.68 -1.70
CA LYS A 50 -15.54 4.48 -1.03
C LYS A 50 -15.97 4.41 0.44
N ASP A 51 -16.75 5.37 0.92
CA ASP A 51 -17.14 5.46 2.33
C ASP A 51 -18.13 4.34 2.71
N PRO A 52 -17.75 3.40 3.59
CA PRO A 52 -18.65 2.32 4.02
C PRO A 52 -19.76 2.84 4.96
N SER A 53 -19.57 4.00 5.58
CA SER A 53 -20.45 4.55 6.62
C SER A 53 -20.76 6.02 6.36
N PRO A 54 -21.44 6.38 5.26
CA PRO A 54 -21.64 7.78 4.86
C PRO A 54 -22.47 8.62 5.87
N ASN A 55 -23.08 7.99 6.87
CA ASN A 55 -23.80 8.65 7.95
C ASN A 55 -22.89 9.09 9.12
N THR A 56 -21.60 8.74 9.10
CA THR A 56 -20.61 9.20 10.08
C THR A 56 -19.83 10.39 9.52
N SER A 57 -19.17 11.15 10.39
CA SER A 57 -18.36 12.29 9.97
C SER A 57 -16.98 11.91 9.44
N LYS A 58 -16.65 10.62 9.42
CA LYS A 58 -15.31 10.09 9.13
C LYS A 58 -15.43 8.93 8.16
N ASN A 59 -14.59 8.91 7.14
CA ASN A 59 -14.45 7.74 6.30
C ASN A 59 -13.50 6.74 6.97
N GLU A 60 -14.04 5.67 7.56
CA GLU A 60 -13.25 4.68 8.30
C GLU A 60 -12.28 3.92 7.41
N LEU A 61 -12.64 3.66 6.15
CA LEU A 61 -11.78 2.99 5.17
C LEU A 61 -10.56 3.85 4.83
N MET A 62 -10.74 5.15 4.60
CA MET A 62 -9.65 6.10 4.39
C MET A 62 -8.70 6.13 5.58
N ILE A 63 -9.25 6.18 6.80
CA ILE A 63 -8.46 6.22 8.02
C ILE A 63 -7.62 4.95 8.18
N ASP A 64 -8.22 3.76 7.99
CA ASP A 64 -7.49 2.50 8.07
C ASP A 64 -6.41 2.40 6.98
N TYR A 65 -6.75 2.82 5.75
CA TYR A 65 -5.83 2.82 4.62
C TYR A 65 -4.56 3.64 4.88
N TYR A 66 -4.71 4.91 5.28
CA TYR A 66 -3.55 5.76 5.56
C TYR A 66 -2.82 5.36 6.85
N LYS A 67 -3.51 4.72 7.81
CA LYS A 67 -2.85 4.09 8.95
C LYS A 67 -1.94 2.95 8.50
N ARG A 68 -2.38 2.11 7.56
CA ARG A 68 -1.53 1.03 6.99
C ARG A 68 -0.35 1.57 6.22
N ILE A 69 -0.53 2.66 5.45
CA ILE A 69 0.58 3.35 4.77
C ILE A 69 1.61 3.85 5.79
N GLN A 70 1.17 4.50 6.87
CA GLN A 70 2.06 4.97 7.92
C GLN A 70 2.84 3.81 8.53
N MET A 71 2.15 2.73 8.90
CA MET A 71 2.78 1.53 9.47
C MET A 71 3.74 0.86 8.47
N ALA A 72 3.42 0.86 7.18
CA ALA A 72 4.29 0.34 6.14
C ALA A 72 5.58 1.17 6.04
N ASN A 73 5.47 2.50 6.09
CA ASN A 73 6.63 3.38 6.13
C ASN A 73 7.47 3.19 7.40
N GLU A 74 6.84 2.97 8.54
CA GLU A 74 7.57 2.74 9.80
C GLU A 74 8.34 1.41 9.80
N ARG A 75 7.80 0.36 9.16
CA ARG A 75 8.34 -1.01 9.25
C ARG A 75 9.19 -1.44 8.07
N TYR A 76 8.87 -0.96 6.87
CA TYR A 76 9.43 -1.48 5.63
C TYR A 76 10.15 -0.42 4.80
N SER A 77 10.38 0.79 5.34
CA SER A 77 11.23 1.77 4.66
C SER A 77 12.69 1.34 4.70
N HIS A 78 13.39 1.61 3.60
CA HIS A 78 14.84 1.51 3.51
C HIS A 78 15.38 2.71 2.71
N TYR A 79 16.01 2.49 1.56
CA TYR A 79 16.41 3.54 0.62
C TYR A 79 15.21 4.20 -0.09
N ILE A 80 14.03 3.57 -0.02
CA ILE A 80 12.74 4.12 -0.48
C ILE A 80 11.70 4.06 0.65
N ASP A 81 10.63 4.85 0.50
CA ASP A 81 9.49 4.82 1.42
C ASP A 81 8.88 3.43 1.49
N GLY A 82 8.53 2.98 2.70
CA GLY A 82 8.01 1.64 2.92
C GLY A 82 6.74 1.33 2.15
N TRP A 83 5.87 2.31 1.89
CA TRP A 83 4.68 2.12 1.05
C TRP A 83 5.03 1.70 -0.39
N LYS A 84 6.24 1.99 -0.88
CA LYS A 84 6.72 1.63 -2.23
C LYS A 84 7.43 0.28 -2.27
N THR A 85 7.66 -0.37 -1.14
CA THR A 85 8.30 -1.71 -1.12
C THR A 85 7.27 -2.80 -1.36
N ASP A 86 7.75 -3.98 -1.75
CA ASP A 86 6.86 -5.12 -1.99
C ASP A 86 6.16 -5.58 -0.69
N MET A 87 6.88 -5.57 0.43
CA MET A 87 6.31 -5.87 1.76
C MET A 87 5.28 -4.82 2.16
N GLY A 88 5.57 -3.53 1.95
CA GLY A 88 4.63 -2.45 2.22
C GLY A 88 3.37 -2.51 1.36
N MET A 89 3.51 -2.80 0.07
CA MET A 89 2.38 -3.03 -0.84
C MET A 89 1.47 -4.16 -0.32
N VAL A 90 2.04 -5.33 -0.03
CA VAL A 90 1.26 -6.48 0.48
C VAL A 90 0.60 -6.13 1.82
N PHE A 91 1.32 -5.47 2.72
CA PHE A 91 0.79 -5.02 4.00
C PHE A 91 -0.36 -4.02 3.85
N ILE A 92 -0.28 -3.05 2.93
CA ILE A 92 -1.34 -2.06 2.72
C ILE A 92 -2.61 -2.76 2.20
N ILE A 93 -2.46 -3.65 1.22
CA ILE A 93 -3.58 -4.37 0.59
C ILE A 93 -4.23 -5.34 1.57
N PHE A 94 -3.45 -6.20 2.22
CA PHE A 94 -3.97 -7.32 3.02
C PHE A 94 -4.01 -7.07 4.52
N GLY A 95 -3.31 -6.04 5.01
CA GLY A 95 -3.17 -5.75 6.44
C GLY A 95 -2.08 -6.58 7.11
N GLU A 96 -2.20 -6.75 8.43
CA GLU A 96 -1.29 -7.59 9.22
C GLU A 96 -1.42 -9.08 8.78
N PRO A 97 -0.31 -9.76 8.47
CA PRO A 97 -0.33 -11.20 8.24
C PRO A 97 -0.71 -11.94 9.52
N ASN A 98 -1.33 -13.11 9.36
CA ASN A 98 -1.64 -13.99 10.49
C ASN A 98 -0.37 -14.59 11.09
N THR A 99 0.62 -14.88 10.24
CA THR A 99 1.90 -15.48 10.65
C THR A 99 3.00 -14.98 9.74
N ILE A 100 4.16 -14.70 10.32
CA ILE A 100 5.40 -14.39 9.62
C ILE A 100 6.43 -15.43 10.03
N GLU A 101 6.88 -16.24 9.07
CA GLU A 101 8.04 -17.11 9.24
C GLU A 101 9.28 -16.41 8.70
N ARG A 102 10.35 -16.39 9.48
CA ARG A 102 11.60 -15.69 9.13
C ARG A 102 12.73 -16.69 9.03
N TYR A 103 13.40 -16.65 7.89
CA TYR A 103 14.53 -17.49 7.58
C TYR A 103 15.76 -16.59 7.43
N PRO A 104 16.61 -16.50 8.46
CA PRO A 104 17.83 -15.70 8.39
C PRO A 104 18.83 -16.34 7.41
N PHE A 105 19.94 -15.64 7.17
CA PHE A 105 21.02 -16.14 6.32
C PHE A 105 21.46 -17.55 6.74
N GLN A 106 21.44 -18.48 5.80
CA GLN A 106 21.98 -19.84 5.95
C GLN A 106 23.04 -20.07 4.88
N GLU A 107 23.94 -21.03 5.09
CA GLU A 107 24.90 -21.41 4.04
C GLU A 107 24.15 -21.73 2.74
N ASN A 108 24.46 -20.99 1.68
CA ASN A 108 23.85 -21.05 0.33
C ASN A 108 22.42 -20.53 0.16
N THR A 109 21.82 -19.85 1.15
CA THR A 109 20.45 -19.31 1.00
C THR A 109 20.35 -17.84 1.44
N LYS A 110 19.74 -17.00 0.59
CA LYS A 110 19.42 -15.61 0.95
C LYS A 110 18.38 -15.57 2.08
N PRO A 111 18.37 -14.55 2.95
CA PRO A 111 17.32 -14.38 3.94
C PRO A 111 15.95 -14.20 3.26
N TYR A 112 14.91 -14.79 3.83
CA TYR A 112 13.55 -14.60 3.32
C TYR A 112 12.51 -14.64 4.43
N GLU A 113 11.37 -14.01 4.19
CA GLU A 113 10.18 -14.08 5.03
C GLU A 113 9.02 -14.72 4.26
N VAL A 114 8.22 -15.52 4.96
CA VAL A 114 6.96 -16.06 4.45
C VAL A 114 5.82 -15.50 5.27
N TRP A 115 4.89 -14.82 4.60
CA TRP A 115 3.73 -14.19 5.22
C TRP A 115 2.46 -14.95 4.85
N TYR A 116 1.72 -15.39 5.86
CA TYR A 116 0.49 -16.14 5.69
C TYR A 116 -0.74 -15.29 6.03
N TYR A 117 -1.72 -15.29 5.12
CA TYR A 117 -3.02 -14.65 5.27
C TYR A 117 -4.12 -15.70 5.13
N TYR A 118 -4.46 -16.38 6.23
CA TYR A 118 -5.39 -17.52 6.24
C TYR A 118 -6.81 -17.12 5.83
N SER A 119 -7.28 -15.94 6.22
CA SER A 119 -8.61 -15.44 5.82
C SER A 119 -8.73 -15.19 4.32
N ALA A 120 -7.62 -14.83 3.66
CA ALA A 120 -7.56 -14.60 2.23
C ALA A 120 -7.10 -15.85 1.44
N ASN A 121 -6.70 -16.92 2.15
CA ASN A 121 -6.02 -18.08 1.58
C ASN A 121 -4.84 -17.67 0.67
N LYS A 122 -3.99 -16.77 1.17
CA LYS A 122 -2.80 -16.26 0.46
C LYS A 122 -1.53 -16.48 1.27
N GLU A 123 -0.45 -16.68 0.54
CA GLU A 123 0.92 -16.74 1.04
C GLU A 123 1.80 -15.84 0.17
N PHE A 124 2.71 -15.11 0.80
CA PHE A 124 3.68 -14.24 0.11
C PHE A 124 5.08 -14.54 0.63
N ILE A 125 6.01 -14.79 -0.29
CA ILE A 125 7.42 -15.04 0.03
C ILE A 125 8.23 -13.84 -0.40
N PHE A 126 8.99 -13.27 0.52
CA PHE A 126 9.85 -12.12 0.29
C PHE A 126 11.31 -12.51 0.49
N ILE A 127 12.17 -12.27 -0.49
CA ILE A 127 13.60 -12.59 -0.42
C ILE A 127 14.40 -11.29 -0.32
N ASP A 128 15.29 -11.16 0.67
CA ASP A 128 16.25 -10.06 0.71
C ASP A 128 17.33 -10.32 -0.35
N GLU A 129 17.20 -9.65 -1.49
CA GLU A 129 18.11 -9.86 -2.61
C GLU A 129 19.51 -9.31 -2.35
N THR A 130 19.62 -8.32 -1.47
CA THR A 130 20.80 -7.47 -1.29
C THR A 130 21.51 -7.73 0.04
N GLY A 131 20.82 -8.28 1.04
CA GLY A 131 21.29 -8.41 2.42
C GLY A 131 21.15 -7.11 3.23
N PHE A 132 20.53 -6.07 2.67
CA PHE A 132 20.32 -4.77 3.31
C PHE A 132 18.83 -4.46 3.57
N GLY A 133 17.97 -5.48 3.55
CA GLY A 133 16.54 -5.34 3.80
C GLY A 133 15.70 -4.96 2.58
N ASP A 134 16.25 -5.06 1.37
CA ASP A 134 15.47 -4.92 0.12
C ASP A 134 14.78 -6.25 -0.21
N TYR A 135 13.72 -6.54 0.55
CA TYR A 135 12.90 -7.72 0.40
C TYR A 135 12.00 -7.62 -0.83
N ARG A 136 12.22 -8.52 -1.79
CA ARG A 136 11.46 -8.61 -3.04
C ARG A 136 10.48 -9.75 -3.02
N LEU A 137 9.26 -9.50 -3.47
CA LEU A 137 8.21 -10.49 -3.57
C LEU A 137 8.54 -11.50 -4.67
N THR A 138 8.55 -12.78 -4.30
CA THR A 138 8.74 -13.89 -5.22
C THR A 138 7.40 -14.28 -5.84
N THR A 139 7.33 -14.32 -7.17
CA THR A 139 6.10 -14.47 -7.97
C THR A 139 5.67 -15.94 -8.17
N PRO A 140 4.39 -16.22 -8.55
CA PRO A 140 3.38 -15.24 -8.97
C PRO A 140 2.23 -15.02 -7.98
N ILE A 141 1.81 -13.76 -7.96
CA ILE A 141 0.55 -13.27 -7.43
C ILE A 141 -0.57 -13.98 -8.20
N TRP A 142 -1.14 -15.02 -7.60
CA TRP A 142 -2.40 -15.59 -8.08
C TRP A 142 -3.51 -14.59 -7.71
N ASP A 143 -4.04 -13.86 -8.70
CA ASP A 143 -5.19 -12.93 -8.61
C ASP A 143 -5.00 -11.55 -7.97
N VAL A 144 -3.96 -10.80 -8.35
CA VAL A 144 -4.07 -9.32 -8.37
C VAL A 144 -3.54 -8.87 -9.73
N ASP A 145 -4.47 -8.41 -10.57
CA ASP A 145 -4.30 -7.85 -11.92
C ASP A 145 -2.85 -7.68 -12.41
N ARG A 146 -2.38 -8.59 -13.27
CA ARG A 146 -0.99 -8.65 -13.79
C ARG A 146 -0.53 -7.39 -14.54
N HIS A 147 -1.44 -6.44 -14.76
CA HIS A 147 -1.17 -5.18 -15.46
C HIS A 147 -0.66 -4.07 -14.54
N ARG A 148 -0.70 -4.24 -13.20
CA ARG A 148 -0.44 -3.15 -12.24
C ARG A 148 0.95 -3.11 -11.61
N ILE A 149 1.81 -4.11 -11.84
CA ILE A 149 3.16 -4.20 -11.22
C ILE A 149 4.28 -4.10 -12.28
N ARG A 150 3.95 -3.70 -13.50
CA ARG A 150 4.96 -3.33 -14.49
C ARG A 150 4.59 -2.02 -15.15
N ASN A 151 5.21 -0.95 -14.65
CA ASN A 151 5.86 0.11 -15.43
C ASN A 151 6.83 0.87 -14.52
#